data_AF-A0A2B2BR12-F1
#
_entry.id   AF-A0A2B2BR12-F1
#
_cell.length_a   1.000
_cell.length_b   1.000
_cell.length_c   1.000
_cell.angle_alpha   90.00
_cell.angle_beta   90.00
_cell.angle_gamma   90.00
#
_symmetry.space_group_name_H-M   'P 1'
#
loop_
_entity.id
_entity.type
_entity.pdbx_description
1 polymer ?
#
loop_
_entity_poly.entity_id
_entity_poly.type
_entity_poly.pdbx_seq_one_letter_code
_entity_poly.pdbx_strand_id
1 'polypeptide(L)' 'GITELEATSLVYAAMFANGGHAIAYDIMIQAGEHTDVLFKRPTTRPIRRGELVMMDYGIRVNDYASDNA' A
#
# COMPACT_ATOMS: atom_id res chain seq x y z
N GLY A 1 -0.47 -4.99 -16.24
CA GLY A 1 -0.82 -4.87 -14.82
C GLY A 1 -0.83 -3.40 -14.46
N ILE A 2 -1.35 -3.05 -13.29
CA ILE A 2 -1.14 -1.71 -12.70
C ILE A 2 0.26 -1.64 -12.08
N THR A 3 0.76 -0.44 -11.86
CA THR A 3 2.00 -0.16 -11.13
C THR A 3 1.79 -0.27 -9.62
N GLU A 4 2.88 -0.36 -8.88
CA GLU A 4 2.87 -0.27 -7.41
C GLU A 4 2.20 1.03 -6.94
N LEU A 5 2.54 2.18 -7.55
CA LEU A 5 1.92 3.47 -7.22
C LEU A 5 0.42 3.53 -7.51
N GLU A 6 -0.02 2.95 -8.63
CA GLU A 6 -1.46 2.85 -8.93
C GLU A 6 -2.17 1.97 -7.91
N ALA A 7 -1.57 0.84 -7.52
CA ALA A 7 -2.11 -0.02 -6.46
C ALA A 7 -2.18 0.70 -5.12
N THR A 8 -1.13 1.44 -4.73
CA THR A 8 -1.11 2.31 -3.53
C THR A 8 -2.27 3.30 -3.55
N SER A 9 -2.51 3.95 -4.70
CA SER A 9 -3.59 4.92 -4.85
C SER A 9 -4.98 4.29 -4.65
N LEU A 10 -5.17 3.06 -5.18
CA LEU A 10 -6.41 2.30 -5.00
C LEU A 10 -6.64 1.90 -3.53
N VAL A 11 -5.59 1.49 -2.82
CA VAL A 11 -5.70 1.12 -1.39
C VAL A 11 -6.06 2.34 -0.55
N TYR A 12 -5.42 3.49 -0.77
CA TYR A 12 -5.83 4.72 -0.10
C TYR A 12 -7.28 5.09 -0.41
N ALA A 13 -7.67 5.07 -1.69
CA ALA A 13 -9.03 5.39 -2.09
C ALA A 13 -10.05 4.47 -1.39
N ALA A 14 -9.75 3.17 -1.29
CA ALA A 14 -10.60 2.21 -0.59
C ALA A 14 -10.69 2.52 0.92
N MET A 15 -9.55 2.79 1.59
CA MET A 15 -9.54 3.11 3.02
C MET A 15 -10.34 4.39 3.33
N PHE A 16 -10.17 5.45 2.54
CA PHE A 16 -10.92 6.69 2.70
C PHE A 16 -12.40 6.53 2.38
N ALA A 17 -12.76 5.79 1.32
CA ALA A 17 -14.15 5.50 0.99
C ALA A 17 -14.88 4.71 2.09
N ASN A 18 -14.14 4.00 2.95
CA ASN A 18 -14.68 3.23 4.07
C ASN A 18 -14.55 3.93 5.44
N GLY A 19 -14.39 5.25 5.46
CA GLY A 19 -14.40 6.04 6.70
C GLY A 19 -13.03 6.28 7.34
N GLY A 20 -11.94 6.12 6.58
CA GLY A 20 -10.62 6.61 6.99
C GLY A 20 -10.64 8.11 7.23
N HIS A 21 -10.10 8.57 8.36
CA HIS A 21 -10.05 9.99 8.72
C HIS A 21 -8.77 10.66 8.20
N ALA A 22 -7.65 9.94 8.29
CA ALA A 22 -6.35 10.45 7.87
C ALA A 22 -5.39 9.30 7.54
N ILE A 23 -4.34 9.62 6.79
CA ILE A 23 -3.22 8.70 6.52
C ILE A 23 -2.55 8.34 7.85
N ALA A 24 -2.24 7.05 8.08
CA ALA A 24 -1.48 6.59 9.24
C ALA A 24 0.05 6.78 9.02
N TYR A 25 0.52 6.28 7.89
CA TYR A 25 1.87 6.38 7.37
C TYR A 25 1.81 6.19 5.85
N ASP A 26 2.91 6.46 5.16
CA ASP A 26 3.01 6.17 3.73
C ASP A 26 2.95 4.66 3.49
N ILE A 27 1.80 4.14 3.04
CA ILE A 27 1.60 2.72 2.78
C ILE A 27 2.53 2.21 1.68
N MET A 28 2.84 0.92 1.71
CA MET A 28 3.79 0.28 0.82
C MET A 28 3.12 -0.87 0.10
N ILE A 29 3.03 -0.75 -1.22
CA ILE A 29 2.64 -1.85 -2.10
C ILE A 29 3.88 -2.20 -2.93
N GLN A 30 4.38 -3.41 -2.75
CA GLN A 30 5.64 -3.87 -3.36
C GLN A 30 5.41 -5.18 -4.09
N ALA A 31 6.03 -5.35 -5.26
CA ALA A 31 5.89 -6.57 -6.05
C ALA A 31 7.23 -7.18 -6.47
N GLY A 32 7.27 -8.52 -6.49
CA GLY A 32 8.46 -9.27 -6.87
C GLY A 32 9.64 -8.94 -5.98
N GLU A 33 10.82 -8.71 -6.56
CA GLU A 33 12.07 -8.40 -5.83
C GLU A 33 11.98 -7.19 -4.86
N HIS A 34 10.99 -6.30 -5.05
CA HIS A 34 10.79 -5.19 -4.13
C HIS A 34 10.32 -5.63 -2.74
N THR A 35 9.71 -6.82 -2.61
CA THR A 35 9.26 -7.36 -1.33
C THR A 35 10.41 -7.75 -0.40
N ASP A 36 11.62 -7.90 -0.94
CA ASP A 36 12.81 -8.29 -0.17
C ASP A 36 13.48 -7.08 0.53
N VAL A 37 13.00 -5.86 0.24
CA VAL A 37 13.58 -4.62 0.76
C VAL A 37 12.61 -3.98 1.74
N LEU A 38 13.00 -4.01 3.02
CA LEU A 38 12.24 -3.39 4.09
C LEU A 38 11.99 -1.91 3.80
N PHE A 39 10.76 -1.45 3.99
CA PHE A 39 10.32 -0.06 3.77
C PHE A 39 10.55 0.50 2.35
N LYS A 40 10.70 -0.36 1.33
CA LYS A 40 10.76 0.08 -0.06
C LYS A 40 9.49 0.85 -0.43
N ARG A 41 9.65 2.08 -0.89
CA ARG A 41 8.53 2.91 -1.37
C ARG A 41 8.00 2.37 -2.70
N PRO A 42 6.66 2.40 -2.91
CA PRO A 42 6.05 2.00 -4.18
C PRO A 42 6.60 2.87 -5.31
N THR A 43 6.78 2.27 -6.48
CA THR A 43 7.37 2.91 -7.66
C THR A 43 6.45 2.86 -8.88
N THR A 44 6.90 3.38 -10.01
CA THR A 44 6.22 3.21 -11.31
C THR A 44 6.43 1.81 -11.92
N ARG A 45 7.07 0.88 -11.20
CA ARG A 45 7.25 -0.51 -11.64
C ARG A 45 5.88 -1.19 -11.80
N PRO A 46 5.60 -1.83 -12.96
CA PRO A 46 4.39 -2.63 -13.15
C PRO A 46 4.41 -3.90 -12.31
N ILE A 47 3.29 -4.23 -11.66
CA ILE A 47 3.05 -5.53 -11.03
C ILE A 47 2.79 -6.57 -12.14
N ARG A 48 3.53 -7.68 -12.13
CA ARG A 48 3.43 -8.74 -13.14
C ARG A 48 2.76 -10.00 -12.61
N ARG A 49 2.17 -10.76 -13.53
CA ARG A 49 1.51 -12.03 -13.22
C ARG A 49 2.54 -13.01 -12.63
N GLY A 50 2.17 -13.65 -11.53
CA GLY A 50 3.02 -14.64 -10.85
C GLY A 50 3.96 -14.04 -9.81
N GLU A 51 4.00 -12.72 -9.65
CA GLU A 51 4.77 -12.07 -8.58
C GLU A 51 4.00 -12.11 -7.25
N LEU A 52 4.75 -12.29 -6.16
CA LEU A 52 4.27 -11.96 -4.83
C LEU A 52 4.02 -10.45 -4.76
N VAL A 53 2.94 -10.06 -4.07
CA VAL A 53 2.64 -8.67 -3.74
C VAL A 53 2.54 -8.56 -2.23
N MET A 54 3.43 -7.76 -1.63
CA MET A 54 3.38 -7.42 -0.22
C MET A 54 2.62 -6.10 -0.04
N MET A 55 1.75 -6.05 0.97
CA MET A 55 0.93 -4.89 1.27
C MET A 55 1.09 -4.53 2.73
N ASP A 56 1.79 -3.44 3.01
CA ASP A 56 1.87 -2.84 4.33
C ASP A 56 1.06 -1.55 4.32
N TYR A 57 -0.06 -1.55 5.04
CA TYR A 57 -1.06 -0.48 4.99
C TYR A 57 -1.78 -0.24 6.33
N GLY A 58 -2.11 1.03 6.53
CA GLY A 58 -2.83 1.49 7.69
C GLY A 58 -3.53 2.82 7.45
N ILE A 59 -4.60 3.05 8.21
CA ILE A 59 -5.37 4.29 8.20
C ILE A 59 -5.67 4.73 9.63
N ARG A 60 -5.93 6.01 9.83
CA ARG A 60 -6.40 6.55 11.12
C ARG A 60 -7.91 6.60 11.18
N VAL A 61 -8.47 6.17 12.31
CA VAL A 61 -9.88 6.34 12.69
C VAL A 61 -9.91 6.88 14.11
N ASN A 62 -10.53 8.04 14.33
CA ASN A 62 -10.56 8.74 15.62
C ASN A 62 -9.16 8.88 16.27
N ASP A 63 -8.15 9.23 15.46
CA ASP A 63 -6.74 9.36 15.85
C ASP A 63 -6.02 8.06 16.27
N TYR A 64 -6.68 6.91 16.23
CA TYR A 64 -6.04 5.60 16.36
C TYR A 64 -5.56 5.10 15.00
N ALA A 65 -4.33 4.59 14.94
CA ALA A 65 -3.75 4.05 13.72
C ALA A 65 -3.86 2.52 13.69
N SER A 66 -4.33 1.96 12.57
CA SER A 66 -4.11 0.55 12.24
C SER A 66 -2.75 0.36 11.57
N ASP A 67 -2.20 -0.84 11.66
CA ASP A 67 -0.95 -1.24 11.01
C ASP A 67 -1.09 -2.73 10.62
N ASN A 68 -1.10 -3.02 9.32
CA ASN A 68 -1.17 -4.39 8.79
C ASN A 68 -0.06 -4.56 7.76
N ALA A 69 0.75 -5.61 7.89
CA ALA A 69 1.89 -5.94 7.02
C ALA A 69 1.92 -7.42 6.65
#